data_AF-A0A2D1IRP3-F1
#
_entry.id   AF-A0A2D1IRP3-F1
#
_cell.length_a   1.000
_cell.length_b   1.000
_cell.length_c   1.000
_cell.angle_alpha   90.00
_cell.angle_beta   90.00
_cell.angle_gamma   90.00
#
_symmetry.space_group_name_H-M   'P 1'
#
loop_
_entity.id
_entity.type
_entity.pdbx_description
1 polymer ?
#
loop_
_entity_poly.entity_id
_entity_poly.type
_entity_poly.pdbx_seq_one_letter_code
_entity_poly.pdbx_strand_id
1 'polypeptide(L)'
;MKDLLDAINTRVKEPYWGFFLLSFLAFNWRALFLLCFTNGTAQARLDIFDLNTSFTNLFVYPILVALTITLLTPWLKVLFGRISRSAYEQLNSQELVREHKYLAEKNKLEKERAIELGNKEKELIEQAKRDEDIDKIEDEKLKESLKREIDQLRKNRNELVHNNSNFEHKILKSLSTYEKQLIKEINQSKDGCIQKKRVNGQNFVLLNGKQINESDNAPTYFRYVDSITSLVKKGLLKDLSSEGKLFELMPNFNNILEEQL
;
A
#
# COMPACT_ATOMS: atom_id res chain seq x y z
N MET A 1 -16.05 -21.44 47.37
CA MET A 1 -16.56 -21.30 45.98
C MET A 1 -15.46 -20.97 44.97
N LYS A 2 -14.50 -20.08 45.28
CA LYS A 2 -13.33 -19.82 44.40
C LYS A 2 -12.50 -21.08 44.10
N ASP A 3 -12.18 -21.89 45.10
CA ASP A 3 -11.34 -23.08 44.89
C ASP A 3 -11.98 -24.15 43.99
N LEU A 4 -13.32 -24.26 44.01
CA LEU A 4 -14.06 -25.15 43.11
C LEU A 4 -14.05 -24.62 41.68
N LEU A 5 -14.23 -23.31 41.49
CA LEU A 5 -14.16 -22.67 40.18
C LEU A 5 -12.75 -22.73 39.60
N ASP A 6 -11.71 -22.56 40.43
CA ASP A 6 -10.31 -22.66 40.00
C ASP A 6 -9.93 -24.11 39.67
N ALA A 7 -10.40 -25.09 40.43
CA ALA A 7 -10.20 -26.50 40.12
C ALA A 7 -10.88 -26.91 38.78
N ILE A 8 -12.10 -26.41 38.52
CA ILE A 8 -12.80 -26.62 37.26
C ILE A 8 -12.06 -25.92 36.11
N ASN A 9 -11.64 -24.68 36.29
CA ASN A 9 -10.93 -23.90 35.28
C ASN A 9 -9.57 -24.54 34.90
N THR A 10 -8.87 -25.12 35.89
CA THR A 10 -7.60 -25.81 35.66
C THR A 10 -7.80 -27.10 34.87
N ARG A 11 -8.86 -27.88 35.14
CA ARG A 11 -9.17 -29.13 34.42
C ARG A 11 -9.81 -28.91 33.06
N VAL A 12 -10.61 -27.85 32.88
CA VAL A 12 -11.19 -27.49 31.58
C VAL A 12 -10.12 -26.96 30.61
N LYS A 13 -9.02 -26.40 31.13
CA LYS A 13 -7.84 -26.04 30.33
C LYS A 13 -7.09 -27.25 29.78
N GLU A 14 -7.30 -28.44 30.35
CA GLU A 14 -6.76 -29.66 29.80
C GLU A 14 -7.57 -30.07 28.56
N PRO A 15 -6.94 -30.12 27.37
CA PRO A 15 -7.66 -30.22 26.10
C PRO A 15 -8.54 -31.48 26.01
N TYR A 16 -8.14 -32.58 26.64
CA TYR A 16 -8.88 -33.84 26.62
C TYR A 16 -10.20 -33.77 27.39
N TRP A 17 -10.25 -33.08 28.54
CA TRP A 17 -11.50 -32.89 29.29
C TRP A 17 -12.45 -31.94 28.57
N GLY A 18 -11.92 -30.87 27.99
CA GLY A 18 -12.71 -29.93 27.18
C GLY A 18 -13.37 -30.59 25.98
N PHE A 19 -12.61 -31.37 25.20
CA PHE A 19 -13.15 -32.07 24.02
C PHE A 19 -14.14 -33.17 24.39
N PHE A 20 -13.90 -33.90 25.49
CA PHE A 20 -14.85 -34.88 25.99
C PHE A 20 -16.18 -34.22 26.40
N LEU A 21 -16.13 -33.14 27.19
CA LEU A 21 -17.32 -32.44 27.66
C LEU A 21 -18.12 -31.83 26.51
N LEU A 22 -17.44 -31.22 25.53
CA LEU A 22 -18.08 -30.70 24.32
C LEU A 22 -18.73 -31.81 23.49
N SER A 23 -18.03 -32.94 23.30
CA SER A 23 -18.57 -34.08 22.56
C SER A 23 -19.76 -34.71 23.30
N PHE A 24 -19.66 -34.84 24.62
CA PHE A 24 -20.74 -35.34 25.47
C PHE A 24 -22.01 -34.51 25.33
N LEU A 25 -21.86 -33.19 25.42
CA LEU A 25 -22.97 -32.25 25.25
C LEU A 25 -23.52 -32.32 23.82
N ALA A 26 -22.65 -32.41 22.81
CA ALA A 26 -23.05 -32.48 21.40
C ALA A 26 -23.80 -33.76 21.03
N PHE A 27 -23.46 -34.91 21.60
CA PHE A 27 -24.16 -36.18 21.32
C PHE A 27 -25.41 -36.37 22.18
N ASN A 28 -25.42 -35.86 23.42
CA ASN A 28 -26.53 -36.03 24.35
C ASN A 28 -27.43 -34.79 24.46
N TRP A 29 -27.30 -33.81 23.56
CA TRP A 29 -28.03 -32.53 23.63
C TRP A 29 -29.55 -32.72 23.70
N ARG A 30 -30.10 -33.69 22.96
CA ARG A 30 -31.55 -33.98 22.96
C ARG A 30 -32.03 -34.50 24.30
N ALA A 31 -31.29 -35.43 24.89
CA ALA A 31 -31.64 -35.99 26.19
C ALA A 31 -31.52 -34.95 27.30
N LEU A 32 -30.46 -34.13 27.28
CA LEU A 32 -30.28 -33.02 28.21
C LEU A 32 -31.37 -31.95 28.04
N PHE A 33 -31.75 -31.63 26.80
CA PHE A 33 -32.84 -30.71 26.52
C PHE A 33 -34.17 -31.25 27.07
N LEU A 34 -34.52 -32.50 26.79
CA LEU A 34 -35.74 -33.11 27.32
C LEU A 34 -35.71 -33.20 28.85
N LEU A 35 -34.57 -33.50 29.46
CA LEU A 35 -34.42 -33.53 30.92
C LEU A 35 -34.72 -32.17 31.57
N CYS A 36 -34.28 -31.08 30.96
CA CYS A 36 -34.48 -29.72 31.50
C CYS A 36 -35.87 -29.15 31.19
N PHE A 37 -36.43 -29.42 30.01
CA PHE A 37 -37.59 -28.71 29.48
C PHE A 37 -38.89 -29.53 29.45
N THR A 38 -38.86 -30.84 29.75
CA THR A 38 -40.09 -31.63 29.80
C THR A 38 -40.89 -31.32 31.06
N ASN A 39 -42.21 -31.13 30.91
CA ASN A 39 -43.12 -30.95 32.05
C ASN A 39 -43.47 -32.32 32.65
N GLY A 40 -43.35 -32.46 33.98
CA GLY A 40 -43.63 -33.72 34.65
C GLY A 40 -42.90 -33.85 35.99
N THR A 41 -43.09 -34.98 36.66
CA THR A 41 -42.35 -35.32 37.88
C THR A 41 -40.88 -35.59 37.56
N ALA A 42 -40.00 -35.46 38.57
CA ALA A 42 -38.57 -35.75 38.40
C ALA A 42 -38.32 -37.17 37.86
N GLN A 43 -39.11 -38.16 38.31
CA GLN A 43 -39.04 -39.54 37.85
C GLN A 43 -39.33 -39.65 36.34
N ALA A 44 -40.42 -39.06 35.88
CA ALA A 44 -40.80 -39.12 34.46
C ALA A 44 -39.74 -38.46 33.55
N ARG A 45 -39.03 -37.44 34.03
CA ARG A 45 -37.93 -36.79 33.29
C ARG A 45 -36.71 -37.72 33.17
N LEU A 46 -36.37 -38.46 34.22
CA LEU A 46 -35.28 -39.44 34.21
C LEU A 46 -35.62 -40.62 33.29
N ASP A 47 -36.86 -41.12 33.34
CA ASP A 47 -37.29 -42.20 32.44
C ASP A 47 -37.17 -41.79 30.96
N ILE A 48 -37.53 -40.55 30.62
CA ILE A 48 -37.36 -39.99 29.27
C ILE A 48 -35.88 -39.85 28.91
N PHE A 49 -35.03 -39.48 29.87
CA PHE A 49 -33.59 -39.39 29.66
C PHE A 49 -32.98 -40.76 29.36
N ASP A 50 -33.34 -41.78 30.13
CA ASP A 50 -32.87 -43.16 29.94
C ASP A 50 -33.37 -43.77 28.62
N LEU A 51 -34.58 -43.40 28.16
CA LEU A 51 -35.08 -43.80 26.84
C LEU A 51 -34.31 -43.16 25.68
N ASN A 52 -33.76 -41.95 25.87
CA ASN A 52 -33.06 -41.20 24.83
C ASN A 52 -31.53 -41.31 24.93
N THR A 53 -31.02 -42.00 25.94
CA THR A 53 -29.59 -42.23 26.12
C THR A 53 -29.27 -43.71 26.14
N SER A 54 -28.05 -44.02 25.75
CA SER A 54 -27.50 -45.37 25.83
C SER A 54 -26.05 -45.27 26.26
N PHE A 55 -25.50 -46.35 26.81
CA PHE A 55 -24.09 -46.38 27.22
C PHE A 55 -23.14 -45.90 26.11
N THR A 56 -23.46 -46.23 24.86
CA THR A 56 -22.69 -45.82 23.68
C THR A 56 -22.74 -44.30 23.46
N ASN A 57 -23.92 -43.67 23.59
CA ASN A 57 -24.09 -42.23 23.41
C ASN A 57 -23.51 -41.42 24.58
N LEU A 58 -23.61 -41.94 25.80
CA LEU A 58 -23.10 -41.28 27.01
C LEU A 58 -21.57 -41.32 27.08
N PHE A 59 -20.94 -42.45 26.72
CA PHE A 59 -19.51 -42.65 26.98
C PHE A 59 -18.70 -42.95 25.72
N VAL A 60 -19.13 -43.90 24.89
CA VAL A 60 -18.31 -44.41 23.78
C VAL A 60 -18.08 -43.34 22.71
N TYR A 61 -19.14 -42.72 22.19
CA TYR A 61 -18.99 -41.67 21.15
C TYR A 61 -18.26 -40.43 21.66
N PRO A 62 -18.58 -39.87 22.84
CA PRO A 62 -17.85 -38.71 23.36
C PRO A 62 -16.35 -38.98 23.58
N ILE A 63 -15.97 -40.16 24.09
CA ILE A 63 -14.55 -40.54 24.27
C ILE A 63 -13.86 -40.67 22.92
N LEU A 64 -14.46 -41.37 21.97
CA LEU A 64 -13.86 -41.63 20.66
C LEU A 64 -13.65 -40.32 19.88
N VAL A 65 -14.62 -39.42 19.89
CA VAL A 65 -14.50 -38.11 19.24
C VAL A 65 -13.49 -37.22 19.95
N ALA A 66 -13.48 -37.20 21.28
CA ALA A 66 -12.48 -36.44 22.03
C ALA A 66 -11.05 -36.91 21.73
N LEU A 67 -10.82 -38.22 21.67
CA LEU A 67 -9.53 -38.79 21.28
C LEU A 67 -9.15 -38.41 19.85
N THR A 68 -10.10 -38.51 18.91
CA THR A 68 -9.89 -38.15 17.50
C THR A 68 -9.51 -36.68 17.37
N ILE A 69 -10.24 -35.77 18.02
CA ILE A 69 -9.95 -34.34 17.98
C ILE A 69 -8.58 -34.05 18.62
N THR A 70 -8.27 -34.68 19.76
CA THR A 70 -6.98 -34.50 20.44
C THR A 70 -5.81 -34.94 19.54
N LEU A 71 -5.96 -36.06 18.84
CA LEU A 71 -4.97 -36.57 17.89
C LEU A 71 -4.83 -35.68 16.65
N LEU A 72 -5.94 -35.14 16.13
CA LEU A 72 -5.95 -34.29 14.92
C LEU A 72 -5.47 -32.86 15.18
N THR A 73 -5.66 -32.34 16.39
CA THR A 73 -5.31 -30.97 16.77
C THR A 73 -3.87 -30.57 16.43
N PRO A 74 -2.81 -31.34 16.78
CA PRO A 74 -1.43 -30.97 16.42
C PRO A 74 -1.21 -30.92 14.91
N TRP A 75 -1.82 -31.81 14.14
CA TRP A 75 -1.70 -31.83 12.67
C TRP A 75 -2.38 -30.62 12.03
N LEU A 76 -3.57 -30.24 12.52
CA LEU A 76 -4.24 -29.01 12.10
C LEU A 76 -3.38 -27.78 12.38
N LYS A 77 -2.75 -27.68 13.57
CA LYS A 77 -1.83 -26.58 13.90
C LYS A 77 -0.65 -26.51 12.94
N VAL A 78 -0.05 -27.65 12.60
CA VAL A 78 1.05 -27.71 11.62
C VAL A 78 0.58 -27.27 10.23
N LEU A 79 -0.60 -27.73 9.80
CA LEU A 79 -1.18 -27.35 8.50
C LEU A 79 -1.43 -25.85 8.40
N PHE A 80 -2.14 -25.28 9.38
CA PHE A 80 -2.40 -23.84 9.43
C PHE A 80 -1.10 -23.03 9.55
N GLY A 81 -0.13 -23.51 10.32
CA GLY A 81 1.19 -22.88 10.41
C GLY A 81 1.95 -22.85 9.09
N ARG A 82 1.87 -23.91 8.27
CA ARG A 82 2.47 -23.93 6.93
C ARG A 82 1.79 -22.95 5.98
N ILE A 83 0.46 -22.93 5.99
CA ILE A 83 -0.33 -22.03 5.14
C ILE A 83 -0.05 -20.57 5.51
N SER A 84 -0.08 -20.24 6.81
CA SER A 84 0.17 -18.88 7.28
C SER A 84 1.60 -18.44 6.99
N ARG A 85 2.59 -19.31 7.20
CA ARG A 85 3.99 -19.03 6.86
C ARG A 85 4.17 -18.74 5.37
N SER A 86 3.60 -19.58 4.49
CA SER A 86 3.69 -19.37 3.05
C SER A 86 3.04 -18.05 2.63
N ALA A 87 1.88 -17.71 3.19
CA ALA A 87 1.22 -16.45 2.91
C ALA A 87 2.05 -15.25 3.41
N TYR A 88 2.62 -15.37 4.60
CA TYR A 88 3.45 -14.32 5.20
C TYR A 88 4.77 -14.11 4.43
N GLU A 89 5.44 -15.18 4.01
CA GLU A 89 6.65 -15.10 3.20
C GLU A 89 6.39 -14.42 1.86
N GLN A 90 5.24 -14.70 1.21
CA GLN A 90 4.86 -14.00 -0.02
C GLN A 90 4.61 -12.50 0.21
N LEU A 91 3.89 -12.13 1.26
CA LEU A 91 3.64 -10.71 1.58
C LEU A 91 4.93 -9.96 1.93
N ASN A 92 5.77 -10.55 2.79
CA ASN A 92 7.00 -9.92 3.25
C ASN A 92 8.05 -9.84 2.13
N SER A 93 8.11 -10.83 1.24
CA SER A 93 8.99 -10.77 0.07
C SER A 93 8.62 -9.62 -0.87
N GLN A 94 7.33 -9.32 -1.04
CA GLN A 94 6.89 -8.17 -1.84
C GLN A 94 7.28 -6.84 -1.18
N GLU A 95 7.23 -6.75 0.14
CA GLU A 95 7.66 -5.57 0.89
C GLU A 95 9.17 -5.35 0.79
N LEU A 96 9.98 -6.40 0.99
CA LEU A 96 11.43 -6.33 0.81
C LEU A 96 11.81 -5.94 -0.62
N VAL A 97 11.16 -6.52 -1.63
CA VAL A 97 11.42 -6.19 -3.04
C VAL A 97 11.10 -4.72 -3.32
N ARG A 98 10.01 -4.19 -2.76
CA ARG A 98 9.65 -2.78 -2.89
C ARG A 98 10.67 -1.87 -2.21
N GLU A 99 11.08 -2.20 -0.99
CA GLU A 99 12.08 -1.44 -0.25
C GLU A 99 13.43 -1.42 -0.98
N HIS A 100 13.88 -2.57 -1.47
CA HIS A 100 15.10 -2.66 -2.29
C HIS A 100 15.01 -1.82 -3.55
N LYS A 101 13.88 -1.84 -4.26
CA LYS A 101 13.70 -1.02 -5.47
C LYS A 101 13.73 0.47 -5.14
N TYR A 102 13.04 0.88 -4.08
CA TYR A 102 13.03 2.27 -3.60
C TYR A 102 14.44 2.75 -3.23
N LEU A 103 15.19 1.96 -2.46
CA LEU A 103 16.57 2.29 -2.08
C LEU A 103 17.51 2.37 -3.29
N ALA A 104 17.36 1.46 -4.25
CA ALA A 104 18.15 1.48 -5.48
C ALA A 104 17.90 2.74 -6.31
N GLU A 105 16.63 3.14 -6.44
CA GLU A 105 16.24 4.35 -7.16
C GLU A 105 16.69 5.62 -6.44
N LYS A 106 16.51 5.69 -5.12
CA LYS A 106 17.03 6.78 -4.29
C LYS A 106 18.54 6.94 -4.45
N ASN A 107 19.30 5.86 -4.37
CA ASN A 107 20.75 5.88 -4.56
C ASN A 107 21.14 6.34 -5.98
N LYS A 108 20.35 5.98 -6.99
CA LYS A 108 20.57 6.45 -8.37
C LYS A 108 20.37 7.96 -8.47
N LEU A 109 19.28 8.48 -7.91
CA LEU A 109 18.99 9.91 -7.88
C LEU A 109 20.05 10.70 -7.11
N GLU A 110 20.53 10.18 -5.97
CA GLU A 110 21.62 10.81 -5.22
C GLU A 110 22.93 10.85 -6.02
N LYS A 111 23.25 9.78 -6.76
CA LYS A 111 24.40 9.77 -7.68
C LYS A 111 24.26 10.79 -8.80
N GLU A 112 23.08 10.88 -9.43
CA GLU A 112 22.80 11.86 -10.47
C GLU A 112 22.92 13.30 -9.94
N ARG A 113 22.40 13.57 -8.74
CA ARG A 113 22.56 14.87 -8.04
C ARG A 113 24.03 15.17 -7.76
N ALA A 114 24.81 14.21 -7.28
CA ALA A 114 26.23 14.40 -7.02
C ALA A 114 27.02 14.71 -8.31
N ILE A 115 26.68 14.04 -9.42
CA ILE A 115 27.26 14.33 -10.75
C ILE A 115 26.87 15.73 -11.21
N GLU A 116 25.60 16.13 -11.09
CA GLU A 116 25.15 17.46 -11.48
C GLU A 116 25.83 18.56 -10.66
N LEU A 117 25.94 18.40 -9.35
CA LEU A 117 26.65 19.32 -8.47
C LEU A 117 28.14 19.41 -8.83
N GLY A 118 28.80 18.28 -9.09
CA GLY A 118 30.19 18.25 -9.53
C GLY A 118 30.39 18.93 -10.90
N ASN A 119 29.41 18.81 -11.82
CA ASN A 119 29.45 19.51 -13.09
C ASN A 119 29.27 21.02 -12.93
N LYS A 120 28.35 21.45 -12.05
CA LYS A 120 28.17 22.88 -11.72
C LYS A 120 29.42 23.47 -11.08
N GLU A 121 30.05 22.74 -10.16
CA GLU A 121 31.31 23.17 -9.54
C GLU A 121 32.42 23.32 -10.58
N LYS A 122 32.59 22.35 -11.48
CA LYS A 122 33.55 22.44 -12.59
C LYS A 122 33.27 23.64 -13.49
N GLU A 123 31.99 23.86 -13.84
CA GLU A 123 31.60 25.00 -14.66
C GLU A 123 31.95 26.34 -13.99
N LEU A 124 31.72 26.47 -12.68
CA LEU A 124 32.09 27.66 -11.91
C LEU A 124 33.61 27.88 -11.87
N ILE A 125 34.38 26.82 -11.66
CA ILE A 125 35.85 26.89 -11.66
C ILE A 125 36.37 27.29 -13.05
N GLU A 126 35.84 26.70 -14.12
CA GLU A 126 36.21 27.08 -15.47
C GLU A 126 35.82 28.52 -15.80
N GLN A 127 34.67 28.98 -15.32
CA GLN A 127 34.24 30.36 -15.48
C GLN A 127 35.20 31.32 -14.77
N ALA A 128 35.59 31.02 -13.53
CA ALA A 128 36.56 31.82 -12.79
C ALA A 128 37.93 31.89 -13.50
N LYS A 129 38.40 30.76 -14.05
CA LYS A 129 39.65 30.71 -14.84
C LYS A 129 39.55 31.57 -16.10
N ARG A 130 38.44 31.47 -16.84
CA ARG A 130 38.21 32.30 -18.04
C ARG A 130 38.17 33.78 -17.71
N ASP A 131 37.55 34.16 -16.59
CA ASP A 131 37.53 35.55 -16.13
C ASP A 131 38.94 36.06 -15.77
N GLU A 132 39.76 35.22 -15.13
CA GLU A 132 41.17 35.52 -14.86
C GLU A 132 42.00 35.67 -16.16
N ASP A 133 41.75 34.83 -17.16
CA ASP A 133 42.45 34.90 -18.45
C ASP A 133 42.04 36.13 -19.27
N ILE A 134 40.78 36.56 -19.17
CA ILE A 134 40.32 37.83 -19.76
C ILE A 134 41.01 39.02 -19.08
N ASP A 135 41.27 38.95 -17.77
CA ASP A 135 41.95 40.01 -17.05
C ASP A 135 43.42 40.18 -17.46
N LYS A 136 44.05 39.13 -18.01
CA LYS A 136 45.44 39.13 -18.53
C LYS A 136 45.60 39.73 -19.93
N ILE A 137 44.50 40.06 -20.63
CA ILE A 137 44.56 40.67 -21.97
C ILE A 137 45.10 42.10 -21.86
N GLU A 138 46.17 42.42 -22.61
CA GLU A 138 46.85 43.73 -22.58
C GLU A 138 46.09 44.84 -23.35
N ASP A 139 45.33 44.47 -24.39
CA ASP A 139 44.52 45.42 -25.18
C ASP A 139 43.21 45.75 -24.43
N GLU A 140 43.19 46.93 -23.82
CA GLU A 140 42.09 47.37 -22.98
C GLU A 140 40.77 47.53 -23.74
N LYS A 141 40.81 47.89 -25.03
CA LYS A 141 39.58 47.98 -25.85
C LYS A 141 39.01 46.59 -26.14
N LEU A 142 39.89 45.65 -26.46
CA LEU A 142 39.51 44.28 -26.77
C LEU A 142 38.97 43.57 -25.51
N LYS A 143 39.64 43.75 -24.37
CA LYS A 143 39.21 43.28 -23.04
C LYS A 143 37.82 43.79 -22.65
N GLU A 144 37.58 45.09 -22.80
CA GLU A 144 36.28 45.68 -22.43
C GLU A 144 35.14 45.19 -23.34
N SER A 145 35.41 45.03 -24.64
CA SER A 145 34.43 44.47 -25.58
C SER A 145 34.05 43.02 -25.26
N LEU A 146 35.03 42.18 -24.94
CA LEU A 146 34.84 40.77 -24.57
C LEU A 146 34.08 40.63 -23.25
N LYS A 147 34.40 41.43 -22.22
CA LYS A 147 33.66 41.43 -20.95
C LYS A 147 32.18 41.75 -21.15
N ARG A 148 31.87 42.77 -21.97
CA ARG A 148 30.49 43.17 -22.25
C ARG A 148 29.69 42.07 -22.95
N GLU A 149 30.28 41.42 -23.95
CA GLU A 149 29.63 40.34 -24.70
C GLU A 149 29.36 39.12 -23.80
N ILE A 150 30.33 38.74 -22.96
CA ILE A 150 30.18 37.66 -21.98
C ILE A 150 29.09 37.97 -20.96
N ASP A 151 29.03 39.21 -20.44
CA ASP A 151 28.00 39.61 -19.49
C ASP A 151 26.59 39.63 -20.12
N GLN A 152 26.48 40.01 -21.39
CA GLN A 152 25.22 39.90 -22.14
C GLN A 152 24.78 38.43 -22.31
N LEU A 153 25.71 37.55 -22.68
CA LEU A 153 25.43 36.11 -22.78
C LEU A 153 25.00 35.52 -21.44
N ARG A 154 25.62 35.93 -20.32
CA ARG A 154 25.25 35.53 -18.96
C ARG A 154 23.84 36.01 -18.59
N LYS A 155 23.49 37.26 -18.89
CA LYS A 155 22.15 37.80 -18.65
C LYS A 155 21.08 37.04 -19.45
N ASN A 156 21.30 36.85 -20.75
CA ASN A 156 20.37 36.11 -21.61
C ASN A 156 20.15 34.67 -21.10
N ARG A 157 21.22 34.00 -20.66
CA ARG A 157 21.14 32.65 -20.06
C ARG A 157 20.28 32.65 -18.78
N ASN A 158 20.52 33.59 -17.87
CA ASN A 158 19.79 33.68 -16.61
C ASN A 158 18.31 34.02 -16.84
N GLU A 159 18.01 34.86 -17.81
CA GLU A 159 16.62 35.18 -18.20
C GLU A 159 15.88 33.97 -18.77
N LEU A 160 16.54 33.16 -19.61
CA LEU A 160 15.95 31.91 -20.13
C LEU A 160 15.63 30.92 -19.01
N VAL A 161 16.53 30.77 -18.02
CA VAL A 161 16.30 29.92 -16.84
C VAL A 161 15.13 30.45 -16.01
N HIS A 162 15.09 31.76 -15.77
CA HIS A 162 14.03 32.38 -14.99
C HIS A 162 12.66 32.27 -15.69
N ASN A 163 12.61 32.46 -17.01
CA ASN A 163 11.38 32.33 -17.80
C ASN A 163 10.81 30.91 -17.75
N ASN A 164 11.67 29.87 -17.77
CA ASN A 164 11.23 28.50 -17.58
C ASN A 164 10.62 28.26 -16.19
N SER A 165 11.26 28.75 -15.12
CA SER A 165 10.70 28.64 -13.76
C SER A 165 9.36 29.38 -13.60
N ASN A 166 9.20 30.54 -14.24
CA ASN A 166 7.94 31.30 -14.23
C ASN A 166 6.82 30.58 -14.99
N PHE A 167 7.16 29.87 -16.09
CA PHE A 167 6.21 29.05 -16.83
C PHE A 167 5.68 27.89 -15.98
N GLU A 168 6.57 27.17 -15.27
CA GLU A 168 6.20 26.10 -14.35
C GLU A 168 5.30 26.62 -13.22
N HIS A 169 5.65 27.76 -12.61
CA HIS A 169 4.84 28.37 -11.55
C HIS A 169 3.46 28.85 -12.05
N LYS A 170 3.36 29.32 -13.29
CA LYS A 170 2.09 29.70 -13.93
C LYS A 170 1.20 28.48 -14.17
N ILE A 171 1.78 27.35 -14.59
CA ILE A 171 1.06 26.09 -14.76
C ILE A 171 0.45 25.65 -13.43
N LEU A 172 1.22 25.67 -12.34
CA LEU A 172 0.76 25.28 -11.00
C LEU A 172 -0.41 26.12 -10.49
N LYS A 173 -0.37 27.44 -10.72
CA LYS A 173 -1.48 28.34 -10.38
C LYS A 173 -2.74 28.08 -11.18
N SER A 174 -2.62 27.56 -12.41
CA SER A 174 -3.74 27.23 -13.29
C SER A 174 -4.39 25.86 -13.02
N LEU A 175 -3.89 25.10 -12.03
CA LEU A 175 -4.43 23.79 -11.71
C LEU A 175 -5.76 23.87 -10.97
N SER A 176 -6.73 23.06 -11.40
CA SER A 176 -8.00 22.86 -10.71
C SER A 176 -7.82 22.11 -9.39
N THR A 177 -8.83 22.17 -8.52
CA THR A 177 -8.82 21.45 -7.23
C THR A 177 -8.66 19.94 -7.42
N TYR A 178 -9.32 19.35 -8.43
CA TYR A 178 -9.22 17.92 -8.72
C TYR A 178 -7.86 17.53 -9.31
N GLU A 179 -7.27 18.39 -10.14
CA GLU A 179 -5.91 18.17 -10.66
C GLU A 179 -4.88 18.16 -9.52
N LYS A 180 -4.96 19.13 -8.60
CA LYS A 180 -4.08 19.19 -7.42
C LYS A 180 -4.23 17.97 -6.52
N GLN A 181 -5.48 17.57 -6.26
CA GLN A 181 -5.76 16.37 -5.46
C GLN A 181 -5.19 15.12 -6.13
N LEU A 182 -5.40 14.96 -7.43
CA LEU A 182 -4.93 13.81 -8.19
C LEU A 182 -3.39 13.74 -8.18
N ILE A 183 -2.70 14.85 -8.39
CA ILE A 183 -1.23 14.92 -8.27
C ILE A 183 -0.77 14.50 -6.87
N LYS A 184 -1.41 15.01 -5.81
CA LYS A 184 -1.08 14.65 -4.42
C LYS A 184 -1.27 13.16 -4.17
N GLU A 185 -2.35 12.58 -4.69
CA GLU A 185 -2.62 11.15 -4.58
C GLU A 185 -1.63 10.30 -5.38
N ILE A 186 -1.11 10.78 -6.52
CA ILE A 186 -0.01 10.13 -7.25
C ILE A 186 1.27 10.14 -6.42
N ASN A 187 1.66 11.29 -5.86
CA ASN A 187 2.88 11.41 -5.05
C ASN A 187 2.84 10.53 -3.79
N GLN A 188 1.65 10.34 -3.21
CA GLN A 188 1.44 9.43 -2.08
C GLN A 188 1.37 7.95 -2.49
N SER A 189 1.23 7.65 -3.77
CA SER A 189 1.15 6.28 -4.26
C SER A 189 2.53 5.64 -4.34
N LYS A 190 2.66 4.44 -3.78
CA LYS A 190 3.89 3.63 -3.90
C LYS A 190 4.33 3.37 -5.35
N ASP A 191 3.38 3.36 -6.28
CA ASP A 191 3.64 3.06 -7.69
C ASP A 191 3.82 4.33 -8.53
N GLY A 192 3.55 5.53 -7.99
CA GLY A 192 3.68 6.81 -8.71
C GLY A 192 2.83 6.93 -9.98
N CYS A 193 1.88 6.03 -10.18
CA CYS A 193 1.18 5.85 -11.46
C CYS A 193 -0.34 5.83 -11.29
N ILE A 194 -1.04 6.27 -12.33
CA ILE A 194 -2.49 6.11 -12.51
C ILE A 194 -2.76 5.13 -13.63
N GLN A 195 -3.69 4.20 -13.40
CA GLN A 195 -4.11 3.24 -14.41
C GLN A 195 -5.60 3.39 -14.75
N LYS A 196 -5.92 3.53 -16.03
CA LYS A 196 -7.27 3.36 -16.56
C LYS A 196 -7.44 1.92 -17.03
N LYS A 197 -8.41 1.20 -16.49
CA LYS A 197 -8.67 -0.21 -16.82
C LYS A 197 -10.13 -0.45 -17.15
N ARG A 198 -10.37 -1.54 -17.89
CA ARG A 198 -11.70 -2.06 -18.20
C ARG A 198 -11.72 -3.55 -17.89
N VAL A 199 -12.61 -3.99 -17.01
CA VAL A 199 -12.80 -5.41 -16.65
C VAL A 199 -14.29 -5.72 -16.75
N ASN A 200 -14.63 -6.81 -17.44
CA ASN A 200 -16.02 -7.25 -17.63
C ASN A 200 -16.96 -6.13 -18.14
N GLY A 201 -16.44 -5.25 -18.99
CA GLY A 201 -17.19 -4.12 -19.54
C GLY A 201 -17.23 -2.86 -18.68
N GLN A 202 -16.85 -2.93 -17.39
CA GLN A 202 -16.83 -1.82 -16.46
C GLN A 202 -15.48 -1.08 -16.51
N ASN A 203 -15.52 0.26 -16.63
CA ASN A 203 -14.32 1.08 -16.57
C ASN A 203 -14.03 1.52 -15.13
N PHE A 204 -12.74 1.57 -14.78
CA PHE A 204 -12.30 2.09 -13.50
C PHE A 204 -10.91 2.72 -13.59
N VAL A 205 -10.67 3.66 -12.68
CA VAL A 205 -9.35 4.23 -12.43
C VAL A 205 -8.76 3.56 -11.19
N LEU A 206 -7.53 3.07 -11.30
CA LEU A 206 -6.75 2.56 -10.18
C LEU A 206 -5.71 3.60 -9.79
N LEU A 207 -5.79 4.08 -8.56
CA LEU A 207 -4.89 5.08 -7.98
C LEU A 207 -4.63 4.72 -6.51
N ASN A 208 -3.36 4.59 -6.14
CA ASN A 208 -2.95 4.23 -4.77
C ASN A 208 -3.69 3.01 -4.17
N GLY A 209 -3.89 1.97 -4.99
CA GLY A 209 -4.62 0.75 -4.60
C GLY A 209 -6.14 0.93 -4.43
N LYS A 210 -6.67 2.15 -4.61
CA LYS A 210 -8.11 2.43 -4.64
C LYS A 210 -8.64 2.29 -6.06
N GLN A 211 -9.77 1.62 -6.18
CA GLN A 211 -10.49 1.46 -7.44
C GLN A 211 -11.68 2.43 -7.47
N ILE A 212 -11.69 3.33 -8.44
CA ILE A 212 -12.77 4.28 -8.69
C ILE A 212 -13.55 3.79 -9.89
N ASN A 213 -14.71 3.19 -9.65
CA ASN A 213 -15.56 2.60 -10.68
C ASN A 213 -16.51 3.63 -11.29
N GLU A 214 -16.70 3.54 -12.61
CA GLU A 214 -17.72 4.32 -13.32
C GLU A 214 -19.15 3.97 -12.84
N SER A 215 -19.41 2.69 -12.55
CA SER A 215 -20.73 2.21 -12.11
C SER A 215 -21.15 2.72 -10.74
N ASP A 216 -20.18 2.89 -9.83
CA ASP A 216 -20.46 3.15 -8.42
C ASP A 216 -20.57 4.66 -8.16
N ASN A 217 -19.78 5.46 -8.88
CA ASN A 217 -19.78 6.91 -8.76
C ASN A 217 -19.30 7.57 -10.06
N ALA A 218 -20.17 7.58 -11.07
CA ALA A 218 -19.90 8.17 -12.38
C ALA A 218 -19.38 9.63 -12.32
N PRO A 219 -19.97 10.54 -11.52
CA PRO A 219 -19.47 11.93 -11.44
C PRO A 219 -18.01 12.01 -10.98
N THR A 220 -17.63 11.25 -9.96
CA THR A 220 -16.24 11.23 -9.48
C THR A 220 -15.33 10.61 -10.52
N TYR A 221 -15.72 9.49 -11.13
CA TYR A 221 -14.96 8.84 -12.19
C TYR A 221 -14.63 9.81 -13.35
N PHE A 222 -15.63 10.52 -13.88
CA PHE A 222 -15.43 11.46 -14.98
C PHE A 222 -14.52 12.63 -14.58
N ARG A 223 -14.63 13.15 -13.35
CA ARG A 223 -13.71 14.20 -12.85
C ARG A 223 -12.26 13.73 -12.83
N TYR A 224 -12.00 12.47 -12.46
CA TYR A 224 -10.66 11.90 -12.52
C TYR A 224 -10.16 11.79 -13.97
N VAL A 225 -10.98 11.26 -14.87
CA VAL A 225 -10.63 11.12 -16.29
C VAL A 225 -10.34 12.47 -16.96
N ASP A 226 -11.16 13.49 -16.68
CA ASP A 226 -10.97 14.85 -17.19
C ASP A 226 -9.68 15.46 -16.65
N SER A 227 -9.40 15.26 -15.36
CA SER A 227 -8.18 15.76 -14.73
C SER A 227 -6.93 15.10 -15.32
N ILE A 228 -6.95 13.78 -15.55
CA ILE A 228 -5.85 13.06 -16.22
C ILE A 228 -5.63 13.65 -17.62
N THR A 229 -6.71 13.82 -18.39
CA THR A 229 -6.62 14.34 -19.77
C THR A 229 -6.07 15.77 -19.81
N SER A 230 -6.54 16.62 -18.91
CA SER A 230 -6.06 18.00 -18.78
C SER A 230 -4.58 18.06 -18.37
N LEU A 231 -4.17 17.23 -17.41
CA LEU A 231 -2.77 17.16 -16.96
C LEU A 231 -1.82 16.62 -18.03
N VAL A 232 -2.26 15.66 -18.86
CA VAL A 232 -1.51 15.21 -20.04
C VAL A 232 -1.35 16.36 -21.03
N LYS A 233 -2.43 17.11 -21.31
CA LYS A 233 -2.39 18.27 -22.22
C LYS A 233 -1.47 19.39 -21.71
N LYS A 234 -1.39 19.57 -20.38
CA LYS A 234 -0.49 20.52 -19.71
C LYS A 234 0.95 20.03 -19.63
N GLY A 235 1.25 18.80 -20.08
CA GLY A 235 2.60 18.21 -20.05
C GLY A 235 3.06 17.77 -18.65
N LEU A 236 2.13 17.62 -17.70
CA LEU A 236 2.44 17.21 -16.32
C LEU A 236 2.40 15.69 -16.13
N LEU A 237 1.57 15.01 -16.93
CA LEU A 237 1.49 13.55 -16.97
C LEU A 237 1.99 13.03 -18.32
N LYS A 238 2.73 11.92 -18.26
CA LYS A 238 3.16 11.17 -19.43
C LYS A 238 2.41 9.84 -19.50
N ASP A 239 1.89 9.50 -20.67
CA ASP A 239 1.38 8.15 -20.94
C ASP A 239 2.56 7.20 -21.22
N LEU A 240 2.68 6.18 -20.38
CA LEU A 240 3.72 5.16 -20.47
C LEU A 240 3.31 3.99 -21.40
N SER A 241 2.02 3.82 -21.63
CA SER A 241 1.46 2.69 -22.38
C SER A 241 1.29 2.96 -23.87
N SER A 242 1.33 4.22 -24.30
CA SER A 242 0.93 4.68 -25.65
C SER A 242 -0.53 4.36 -26.05
N GLU A 243 -1.29 3.74 -25.15
CA GLU A 243 -2.69 3.32 -25.33
C GLU A 243 -3.65 4.11 -24.43
N GLY A 244 -3.16 5.12 -23.71
CA GLY A 244 -3.94 5.93 -22.80
C GLY A 244 -4.36 5.18 -21.54
N LYS A 245 -3.59 4.19 -21.07
CA LYS A 245 -3.95 3.30 -19.95
C LYS A 245 -3.10 3.49 -18.70
N LEU A 246 -1.85 3.94 -18.81
CA LEU A 246 -0.93 4.09 -17.68
C LEU A 246 -0.26 5.47 -17.75
N PHE A 247 -0.36 6.23 -16.67
CA PHE A 247 0.14 7.60 -16.59
C PHE A 247 1.06 7.79 -15.38
N GLU A 248 2.13 8.56 -15.56
CA GLU A 248 3.09 8.91 -14.51
C GLU A 248 3.37 10.42 -14.53
N LEU A 249 3.70 11.00 -13.37
CA LEU A 249 4.14 12.39 -13.25
C LEU A 249 5.50 12.58 -13.92
N MET A 250 5.65 13.68 -14.65
CA MET A 250 6.94 14.00 -15.24
C MET A 250 7.95 14.45 -14.15
N PRO A 251 9.20 13.95 -14.18
CA PRO A 251 10.19 14.17 -13.13
C PRO A 251 10.53 15.65 -12.90
N ASN A 252 10.45 16.47 -13.95
CA ASN A 252 10.70 17.92 -13.87
C ASN A 252 9.70 18.65 -12.95
N PHE A 253 8.49 18.11 -12.81
CA PHE A 253 7.44 18.72 -12.00
C PHE A 253 7.32 18.10 -10.59
N ASN A 254 7.85 16.89 -10.38
CA ASN A 254 7.79 16.22 -9.07
C ASN A 254 8.42 17.07 -7.95
N ASN A 255 9.61 17.63 -8.20
CA ASN A 255 10.32 18.43 -7.20
C ASN A 255 9.60 19.75 -6.85
N ILE A 256 8.87 20.34 -7.81
CA ILE A 256 8.18 21.63 -7.62
C ILE A 256 6.84 21.43 -6.91
N LEU A 257 6.23 20.25 -7.09
CA LEU A 257 4.97 19.88 -6.47
C LEU A 257 5.13 19.50 -4.99
N GLU A 258 6.29 18.99 -4.56
CA GLU A 258 6.57 18.71 -3.14
C GLU A 258 6.69 19.98 -2.27
N GLU A 259 7.14 21.11 -2.83
CA GLU A 259 7.29 22.35 -2.07
C GLU A 259 5.99 23.19 -1.96
N GLN A 260 4.96 22.91 -2.77
CA GLN A 260 3.76 23.75 -2.88
C GLN A 260 2.40 23.08 -2.58
N LEU A 261 2.35 21.77 -2.27
CA LEU A 261 1.11 20.99 -1.99
C LEU A 261 1.12 20.27 -0.62
#